data_AF-A0A654DZN8-F1
#
_entry.id   AF-A0A654DZN8-F1
#
_cell.length_a   1.000
_cell.length_b   1.000
_cell.length_c   1.000
_cell.angle_alpha   90.00
_cell.angle_beta   90.00
_cell.angle_gamma   90.00
#
_symmetry.space_group_name_H-M   'P 1'
#
loop_
_entity.id
_entity.type
_entity.pdbx_description
1 polymer ?
#
loop_
_entity_poly.entity_id
_entity_poly.type
_entity_poly.pdbx_seq_one_letter_code
_entity_poly.pdbx_strand_id
1 'polypeptide(L)'
;MDVDNGGTPLTIPNTDGTGRPNYIDTDSEDDNIPDFEEGFYEAGPTNYQTSYINRVTAYNAANAATSNTLYPTGDTSPADGTPDYLNDSDGDGIPNLLDPQSAYFLDDDGDGLINLFDPNQNGDFYGNVNGVPDRDDDGTPNILDGSDVPLPLDFIAFSGTVQNENVNLKWTTANEVNVSHFDVLHSTGGSKDFKVIGSVQAVNIKELVNNYQFTHQNAPDGYNFYRIREVDLDGYEGFTEIINVVMEASNISWTIYPNPTQDHLSIRSTVIIPDSRVMILDVTGRTIYDQHVSFESKEAVLDLSKLGAGVYHVIIELPDSKKSFRVMKK
;
A
#
# COMPACT_ATOMS: atom_id res chain seq x y z
N MET A 1 20.37 -14.56 14.22
CA MET A 1 20.26 -15.40 15.45
C MET A 1 18.85 -15.25 15.98
N ASP A 2 18.12 -16.35 16.14
CA ASP A 2 16.82 -16.44 16.84
C ASP A 2 17.01 -16.02 18.31
N VAL A 3 16.24 -15.02 18.76
CA VAL A 3 16.30 -14.46 20.12
C VAL A 3 15.08 -14.83 20.98
N ASP A 4 14.19 -15.70 20.51
CA ASP A 4 12.98 -16.10 21.23
C ASP A 4 12.53 -17.54 20.96
N ASN A 5 13.25 -18.48 21.58
CA ASN A 5 12.73 -19.75 22.07
C ASN A 5 11.83 -20.54 21.08
N GLY A 6 12.42 -21.05 20.00
CA GLY A 6 11.93 -22.25 19.32
C GLY A 6 10.95 -22.02 18.18
N GLY A 7 11.22 -21.05 17.31
CA GLY A 7 10.50 -20.89 16.06
C GLY A 7 10.62 -22.15 15.19
N THR A 8 9.48 -22.73 14.81
CA THR A 8 9.45 -23.79 13.79
C THR A 8 10.08 -23.22 12.52
N PRO A 9 11.08 -23.89 11.91
CA PRO A 9 11.62 -23.45 10.62
C PRO A 9 10.48 -23.25 9.63
N LEU A 10 10.50 -22.14 8.89
CA LEU A 10 9.63 -22.00 7.72
C LEU A 10 9.84 -23.24 6.86
N THR A 11 8.78 -24.01 6.69
CA THR A 11 8.81 -25.16 5.81
C THR A 11 8.94 -24.62 4.41
N ILE A 12 10.09 -24.87 3.80
CA ILE A 12 10.27 -24.60 2.38
C ILE A 12 9.17 -25.38 1.64
N PRO A 13 8.29 -24.69 0.88
CA PRO A 13 7.21 -25.34 0.15
C PRO A 13 7.77 -26.43 -0.76
N ASN A 14 7.09 -27.56 -0.75
CA ASN A 14 7.34 -28.76 -1.54
C ASN A 14 5.94 -29.33 -1.80
N THR A 15 5.29 -28.81 -2.85
CA THR A 15 3.87 -29.01 -3.13
C THR A 15 3.60 -30.47 -3.53
N ASP A 16 4.49 -31.10 -4.28
CA ASP A 16 4.40 -32.50 -4.72
C ASP A 16 4.96 -33.52 -3.71
N GLY A 17 5.78 -33.08 -2.75
CA GLY A 17 6.42 -33.93 -1.76
C GLY A 17 7.62 -34.73 -2.28
N THR A 18 8.13 -34.49 -3.49
CA THR A 18 9.17 -35.32 -4.14
C THR A 18 10.59 -35.05 -3.63
N GLY A 19 10.73 -34.07 -2.72
CA GLY A 19 11.91 -33.87 -1.89
C GLY A 19 12.79 -32.71 -2.34
N ARG A 20 12.31 -31.94 -3.33
CA ARG A 20 12.86 -30.64 -3.70
C ARG A 20 11.90 -29.53 -3.25
N PRO A 21 12.44 -28.39 -2.81
CA PRO A 21 11.68 -27.17 -2.75
C PRO A 21 11.08 -26.77 -4.09
N ASN A 22 9.87 -26.23 -4.11
CA ASN A 22 9.22 -25.70 -5.32
C ASN A 22 10.15 -24.78 -6.12
N TYR A 23 10.96 -23.93 -5.46
CA TYR A 23 11.85 -22.99 -6.16
C TYR A 23 13.03 -23.62 -6.93
N ILE A 24 13.25 -24.93 -6.80
CA ILE A 24 14.19 -25.71 -7.63
C ILE A 24 13.52 -26.93 -8.27
N ASP A 25 12.21 -27.05 -8.13
CA ASP A 25 11.42 -28.04 -8.84
C ASP A 25 11.02 -27.46 -10.20
N THR A 26 10.96 -28.32 -11.21
CA THR A 26 10.57 -27.92 -12.56
C THR A 26 9.10 -28.23 -12.87
N ASP A 27 8.45 -29.00 -11.98
CA ASP A 27 7.03 -29.37 -11.99
C ASP A 27 6.59 -29.46 -10.53
N SER A 28 6.40 -28.30 -9.89
CA SER A 28 6.18 -28.15 -8.45
C SER A 28 4.94 -28.90 -7.94
N GLU A 29 3.98 -29.18 -8.82
CA GLU A 29 2.69 -29.82 -8.54
C GLU A 29 2.60 -31.27 -9.03
N ASP A 30 3.65 -31.80 -9.68
CA ASP A 30 3.75 -33.14 -10.29
C ASP A 30 2.53 -33.45 -11.18
N ASP A 31 2.10 -32.45 -11.95
CA ASP A 31 0.94 -32.54 -12.85
C ASP A 31 1.34 -32.75 -14.33
N ASN A 32 2.66 -32.84 -14.57
CA ASN A 32 3.30 -32.99 -15.87
C ASN A 32 3.22 -31.75 -16.77
N ILE A 33 2.94 -30.58 -16.20
CA ILE A 33 3.09 -29.27 -16.84
C ILE A 33 4.24 -28.56 -16.12
N PRO A 34 5.31 -28.15 -16.83
CA PRO A 34 6.40 -27.45 -16.16
C PRO A 34 5.99 -26.06 -15.63
N ASP A 35 6.57 -25.65 -14.50
CA ASP A 35 6.30 -24.36 -13.84
C ASP A 35 6.46 -23.15 -14.80
N PHE A 36 7.38 -23.24 -15.77
CA PHE A 36 7.60 -22.17 -16.76
C PHE A 36 6.47 -22.05 -17.79
N GLU A 37 5.67 -23.11 -18.00
CA GLU A 37 4.46 -23.08 -18.81
C GLU A 37 3.29 -22.50 -18.01
N GLU A 38 3.18 -22.85 -16.72
CA GLU A 38 2.12 -22.39 -15.83
C GLU A 38 2.24 -20.89 -15.46
N GLY A 39 3.45 -20.44 -15.11
CA GLY A 39 3.72 -19.09 -14.61
C GLY A 39 3.44 -17.96 -15.61
N PHE A 40 3.15 -18.27 -16.88
CA PHE A 40 3.00 -17.29 -17.96
C PHE A 40 1.64 -17.36 -18.69
N TYR A 41 0.62 -17.94 -18.05
CA TYR A 41 -0.76 -17.80 -18.51
C TYR A 41 -1.29 -16.37 -18.29
N GLU A 42 -0.99 -15.46 -19.20
CA GLU A 42 -1.73 -14.20 -19.30
C GLU A 42 -3.15 -14.49 -19.81
N ALA A 43 -4.17 -13.88 -19.19
CA ALA A 43 -5.57 -14.09 -19.58
C ALA A 43 -5.83 -13.58 -21.00
N GLY A 44 -5.64 -14.41 -22.03
CA GLY A 44 -5.83 -13.98 -23.41
C GLY A 44 -5.41 -14.94 -24.53
N PRO A 45 -4.34 -15.75 -24.41
CA PRO A 45 -4.05 -16.83 -25.34
C PRO A 45 -4.23 -18.21 -24.71
N THR A 46 -4.57 -19.20 -25.54
CA THR A 46 -4.79 -20.60 -25.14
C THR A 46 -3.49 -21.43 -25.05
N ASN A 47 -2.30 -20.78 -25.02
CA ASN A 47 -0.97 -21.42 -25.06
C ASN A 47 0.13 -20.46 -24.52
N TYR A 48 0.99 -20.91 -23.61
CA TYR A 48 2.13 -20.18 -23.02
C TYR A 48 3.08 -19.59 -24.07
N GLN A 49 3.32 -20.28 -25.19
CA GLN A 49 4.22 -19.84 -26.26
C GLN A 49 3.80 -18.47 -26.82
N THR A 50 2.49 -18.21 -26.91
CA THR A 50 1.97 -16.93 -27.38
C THR A 50 2.24 -15.81 -26.37
N SER A 51 2.16 -16.09 -25.07
CA SER A 51 2.51 -15.13 -24.01
C SER A 51 3.99 -14.74 -24.08
N TYR A 52 4.89 -15.72 -24.21
CA TYR A 52 6.32 -15.46 -24.37
C TYR A 52 6.63 -14.66 -25.64
N ILE A 53 6.00 -14.98 -26.76
CA ILE A 53 6.14 -14.21 -28.02
C ILE A 53 5.70 -12.74 -27.83
N ASN A 54 4.56 -12.51 -27.18
CA ASN A 54 4.06 -11.15 -26.92
C ASN A 54 5.03 -10.36 -26.03
N ARG A 55 5.55 -10.98 -24.97
CA ARG A 55 6.49 -10.33 -24.06
C ARG A 55 7.82 -10.02 -24.73
N VAL A 56 8.40 -10.97 -25.47
CA VAL A 56 9.62 -10.74 -26.26
C VAL A 56 9.39 -9.63 -27.28
N THR A 57 8.22 -9.58 -27.92
CA THR A 57 7.87 -8.49 -28.85
C THR A 57 7.85 -7.14 -28.14
N ALA A 58 7.24 -7.04 -26.96
CA ALA A 58 7.19 -5.82 -26.17
C ALA A 58 8.59 -5.41 -25.67
N TYR A 59 9.38 -6.36 -25.18
CA TYR A 59 10.75 -6.16 -24.73
C TYR A 59 11.64 -5.64 -25.86
N ASN A 60 11.61 -6.29 -27.03
CA ASN A 60 12.38 -5.86 -28.20
C ASN A 60 11.94 -4.47 -28.69
N ALA A 61 10.64 -4.15 -28.62
CA ALA A 61 10.13 -2.83 -28.97
C ALA A 61 10.61 -1.73 -28.00
N ALA A 62 10.66 -2.03 -26.69
CA ALA A 62 11.15 -1.10 -25.67
C ALA A 62 12.66 -0.85 -25.79
N ASN A 63 13.42 -1.87 -26.21
CA ASN A 63 14.90 -1.84 -26.27
C ASN A 63 15.47 -1.58 -27.67
N ALA A 64 14.63 -1.26 -28.66
CA ALA A 64 15.06 -1.03 -30.05
C ALA A 64 16.07 0.12 -30.23
N ALA A 65 16.21 1.02 -29.24
CA ALA A 65 17.11 2.16 -29.27
C ALA A 65 18.48 1.92 -28.61
N THR A 66 18.63 0.88 -27.78
CA THR A 66 19.77 0.74 -26.86
C THR A 66 20.80 -0.30 -27.29
N SER A 67 20.58 -1.06 -28.37
CA SER A 67 21.45 -2.19 -28.79
C SER A 67 21.72 -3.23 -27.69
N ASN A 68 21.02 -3.13 -26.56
CA ASN A 68 21.02 -4.15 -25.52
C ASN A 68 20.39 -5.40 -26.11
N THR A 69 21.08 -6.51 -25.92
CA THR A 69 20.96 -7.77 -26.65
C THR A 69 19.50 -8.22 -26.78
N LEU A 70 18.99 -8.18 -28.02
CA LEU A 70 17.61 -8.53 -28.36
C LEU A 70 17.43 -10.05 -28.40
N TYR A 71 16.30 -10.57 -27.91
CA TYR A 71 15.90 -11.96 -28.16
C TYR A 71 15.58 -12.14 -29.65
N PRO A 72 16.33 -12.98 -30.41
CA PRO A 72 16.12 -13.14 -31.84
C PRO A 72 14.79 -13.83 -32.12
N THR A 73 13.92 -13.23 -32.94
CA THR A 73 12.63 -13.84 -33.33
C THR A 73 12.78 -14.86 -34.48
N GLY A 74 13.98 -15.40 -34.67
CA GLY A 74 14.27 -16.40 -35.70
C GLY A 74 13.73 -17.77 -35.30
N ASP A 75 13.27 -18.52 -36.29
CA ASP A 75 12.82 -19.91 -36.20
C ASP A 75 13.65 -20.68 -37.24
N THR A 76 14.87 -21.06 -36.85
CA THR A 76 15.89 -21.57 -37.77
C THR A 76 16.30 -22.99 -37.48
N SER A 77 16.16 -23.47 -36.24
CA SER A 77 16.50 -24.84 -35.88
C SER A 77 15.86 -25.28 -34.57
N PRO A 78 14.85 -26.16 -34.61
CA PRO A 78 14.06 -26.58 -35.78
C PRO A 78 13.22 -25.43 -36.36
N ALA A 79 12.96 -25.44 -37.67
CA ALA A 79 12.05 -24.49 -38.31
C ALA A 79 10.58 -24.97 -38.19
N ASP A 80 10.02 -24.94 -36.97
CA ASP A 80 8.76 -25.60 -36.61
C ASP A 80 7.62 -24.64 -36.22
N GLY A 81 7.86 -23.33 -36.33
CA GLY A 81 6.93 -22.28 -35.93
C GLY A 81 7.14 -21.78 -34.50
N THR A 82 8.09 -22.37 -33.75
CA THR A 82 8.51 -21.93 -32.42
C THR A 82 9.82 -21.14 -32.54
N PRO A 83 9.90 -19.91 -32.03
CA PRO A 83 11.16 -19.17 -32.02
C PRO A 83 12.28 -19.95 -31.34
N ASP A 84 13.51 -19.84 -31.85
CA ASP A 84 14.65 -20.63 -31.38
C ASP A 84 14.92 -20.47 -29.87
N TYR A 85 14.57 -19.32 -29.26
CA TYR A 85 14.71 -19.09 -27.82
C TYR A 85 13.71 -19.88 -26.97
N LEU A 86 12.60 -20.35 -27.53
CA LEU A 86 11.59 -21.19 -26.86
C LEU A 86 11.81 -22.68 -27.09
N ASN A 87 12.76 -23.07 -27.94
CA ASN A 87 13.09 -24.47 -28.18
C ASN A 87 13.90 -25.05 -27.02
N ASP A 88 13.73 -26.35 -26.75
CA ASP A 88 14.60 -27.14 -25.88
C ASP A 88 15.62 -27.87 -26.78
N SER A 89 16.82 -27.30 -26.92
CA SER A 89 17.80 -27.78 -27.90
C SER A 89 18.66 -28.94 -27.40
N ASP A 90 18.84 -29.07 -26.09
CA ASP A 90 19.65 -30.13 -25.48
C ASP A 90 18.79 -31.25 -24.87
N GLY A 91 17.46 -31.07 -24.82
CA GLY A 91 16.48 -32.06 -24.43
C GLY A 91 16.38 -32.24 -22.92
N ASP A 92 16.75 -31.22 -22.15
CA ASP A 92 16.75 -31.26 -20.69
C ASP A 92 15.42 -30.81 -20.07
N GLY A 93 14.46 -30.38 -20.89
CA GLY A 93 13.14 -29.91 -20.50
C GLY A 93 13.07 -28.42 -20.22
N ILE A 94 14.16 -27.67 -20.38
CA ILE A 94 14.23 -26.22 -20.15
C ILE A 94 14.31 -25.50 -21.51
N PRO A 95 13.44 -24.52 -21.79
CA PRO A 95 13.56 -23.71 -23.00
C PRO A 95 14.89 -22.94 -23.03
N ASN A 96 15.47 -22.79 -24.22
CA ASN A 96 16.74 -22.10 -24.47
C ASN A 96 16.86 -20.73 -23.77
N LEU A 97 15.78 -19.95 -23.64
CA LEU A 97 15.81 -18.65 -22.97
C LEU A 97 16.03 -18.75 -21.46
N LEU A 98 15.71 -19.89 -20.84
CA LEU A 98 15.84 -20.18 -19.41
C LEU A 98 17.00 -21.13 -19.10
N ASP A 99 17.66 -21.71 -20.10
CA ASP A 99 18.81 -22.60 -19.94
C ASP A 99 20.14 -21.81 -19.89
N PRO A 100 20.86 -21.77 -18.76
CA PRO A 100 22.14 -21.06 -18.63
C PRO A 100 23.26 -21.55 -19.57
N GLN A 101 23.11 -22.72 -20.19
CA GLN A 101 24.04 -23.25 -21.19
C GLN A 101 23.72 -22.78 -22.61
N SER A 102 22.56 -22.19 -22.82
CA SER A 102 22.08 -21.70 -24.10
C SER A 102 22.56 -20.29 -24.39
N ALA A 103 22.80 -20.00 -25.67
CA ALA A 103 23.14 -18.64 -26.12
C ALA A 103 21.95 -17.67 -26.04
N TYR A 104 20.75 -18.18 -25.74
CA TYR A 104 19.53 -17.39 -25.56
C TYR A 104 19.26 -17.03 -24.09
N PHE A 105 20.05 -17.55 -23.16
CA PHE A 105 20.04 -17.11 -21.77
C PHE A 105 20.81 -15.81 -21.63
N LEU A 106 20.06 -14.73 -21.45
CA LEU A 106 20.58 -13.38 -21.36
C LEU A 106 20.31 -12.87 -19.94
N ASP A 107 21.34 -12.81 -19.11
CA ASP A 107 21.34 -12.30 -17.74
C ASP A 107 22.56 -11.38 -17.63
N ASP A 108 22.36 -10.09 -17.90
CA ASP A 108 23.45 -9.13 -18.06
C ASP A 108 24.10 -8.75 -16.72
N ASP A 109 23.35 -8.78 -15.62
CA ASP A 109 23.82 -8.42 -14.27
C ASP A 109 24.19 -9.62 -13.39
N GLY A 110 23.84 -10.83 -13.82
CA GLY A 110 24.22 -12.10 -13.18
C GLY A 110 23.44 -12.37 -11.90
N ASP A 111 22.26 -11.77 -11.74
CA ASP A 111 21.41 -11.94 -10.55
C ASP A 111 20.52 -13.20 -10.60
N GLY A 112 20.52 -13.90 -11.74
CA GLY A 112 19.74 -15.11 -11.98
C GLY A 112 18.36 -14.87 -12.61
N LEU A 113 17.96 -13.62 -12.87
CA LEU A 113 16.81 -13.26 -13.67
C LEU A 113 17.25 -12.85 -15.06
N ILE A 114 16.74 -13.54 -16.08
CA ILE A 114 17.05 -13.15 -17.45
C ILE A 114 16.47 -11.76 -17.77
N ASN A 115 17.15 -11.02 -18.65
CA ASN A 115 16.82 -9.66 -19.07
C ASN A 115 15.36 -9.48 -19.52
N LEU A 116 14.70 -10.53 -20.05
CA LEU A 116 13.27 -10.49 -20.41
C LEU A 116 12.35 -10.22 -19.21
N PHE A 117 12.81 -10.63 -18.03
CA PHE A 117 12.11 -10.57 -16.76
C PHE A 117 12.77 -9.62 -15.76
N ASP A 118 14.01 -9.20 -16.01
CA ASP A 118 14.68 -8.19 -15.21
C ASP A 118 14.24 -6.76 -15.60
N PRO A 119 13.56 -6.03 -14.70
CA PRO A 119 13.20 -4.63 -14.93
C PRO A 119 14.39 -3.67 -14.76
N ASN A 120 15.54 -4.15 -14.27
CA ASN A 120 16.58 -3.32 -13.73
C ASN A 120 17.73 -3.01 -14.71
N GLN A 121 18.04 -3.80 -15.74
CA GLN A 121 18.90 -3.49 -16.92
C GLN A 121 20.27 -2.79 -16.75
N ASN A 122 20.65 -2.28 -15.58
CA ASN A 122 21.92 -1.58 -15.35
C ASN A 122 22.31 -1.39 -13.86
N GLY A 123 21.86 -2.24 -12.93
CA GLY A 123 22.37 -2.35 -11.56
C GLY A 123 22.97 -1.10 -10.90
N ASP A 124 22.19 -0.36 -10.11
CA ASP A 124 22.50 -0.08 -8.70
C ASP A 124 21.25 0.46 -7.99
N PHE A 125 20.94 -0.07 -6.81
CA PHE A 125 20.52 0.78 -5.68
C PHE A 125 20.64 0.13 -4.29
N TYR A 126 20.92 -1.17 -4.17
CA TYR A 126 21.14 -1.81 -2.87
C TYR A 126 22.35 -2.72 -2.97
N GLY A 127 23.33 -2.54 -2.08
CA GLY A 127 24.53 -3.38 -2.03
C GLY A 127 24.09 -4.84 -1.95
N ASN A 128 24.55 -5.67 -2.87
CA ASN A 128 24.24 -7.10 -2.85
C ASN A 128 25.49 -7.86 -2.42
N VAL A 129 25.33 -8.74 -1.43
CA VAL A 129 26.32 -9.77 -1.11
C VAL A 129 25.89 -11.04 -1.83
N ASN A 130 26.53 -11.39 -2.95
CA ASN A 130 26.19 -12.60 -3.74
C ASN A 130 24.74 -12.65 -4.26
N GLY A 131 24.23 -11.53 -4.79
CA GLY A 131 22.91 -11.50 -5.47
C GLY A 131 21.69 -11.43 -4.54
N VAL A 132 21.90 -11.26 -3.23
CA VAL A 132 20.81 -11.07 -2.27
C VAL A 132 20.84 -9.65 -1.69
N PRO A 133 19.68 -8.96 -1.60
CA PRO A 133 19.58 -7.61 -1.07
C PRO A 133 20.22 -7.48 0.32
N ASP A 134 21.11 -6.50 0.49
CA ASP A 134 21.68 -6.05 1.78
C ASP A 134 21.47 -4.53 1.86
N ARG A 135 20.40 -4.12 2.57
CA ARG A 135 19.90 -2.74 2.56
C ARG A 135 20.75 -1.81 3.44
N ASP A 136 21.48 -2.34 4.43
CA ASP A 136 22.28 -1.55 5.37
C ASP A 136 23.80 -1.72 5.20
N ASP A 137 24.24 -2.52 4.22
CA ASP A 137 25.63 -2.71 3.79
C ASP A 137 26.51 -3.29 4.92
N ASP A 138 25.92 -4.16 5.76
CA ASP A 138 26.59 -4.77 6.91
C ASP A 138 27.30 -6.10 6.57
N GLY A 139 27.07 -6.63 5.36
CA GLY A 139 27.62 -7.88 4.88
C GLY A 139 26.72 -9.10 5.09
N THR A 140 25.50 -8.90 5.60
CA THR A 140 24.48 -9.93 5.83
C THR A 140 23.29 -9.70 4.90
N PRO A 141 22.88 -10.72 4.11
CA PRO A 141 21.66 -10.63 3.32
C PRO A 141 20.43 -10.29 4.17
N ASN A 142 19.53 -9.44 3.69
CA ASN A 142 18.28 -9.06 4.36
C ASN A 142 17.49 -10.29 4.84
N ILE A 143 17.50 -11.39 4.06
CA ILE A 143 16.80 -12.64 4.39
C ILE A 143 17.40 -13.38 5.61
N LEU A 144 18.65 -13.07 5.96
CA LEU A 144 19.39 -13.61 7.11
C LEU A 144 19.50 -12.59 8.25
N ASP A 145 19.17 -11.33 7.97
CA ASP A 145 19.04 -10.29 8.96
C ASP A 145 17.67 -10.36 9.64
N GLY A 146 17.66 -10.53 10.96
CA GLY A 146 16.43 -10.61 11.75
C GLY A 146 15.65 -9.30 11.82
N SER A 147 16.14 -8.24 11.18
CA SER A 147 15.50 -6.93 11.06
C SER A 147 14.42 -6.85 9.98
N ASP A 148 14.48 -7.65 8.91
CA ASP A 148 13.64 -7.50 7.71
C ASP A 148 12.87 -8.80 7.39
N VAL A 149 11.77 -9.00 8.13
CA VAL A 149 10.63 -9.90 7.81
C VAL A 149 10.05 -9.49 6.44
N PRO A 150 9.42 -10.39 5.62
CA PRO A 150 8.77 -9.99 4.37
C PRO A 150 7.94 -8.73 4.62
N LEU A 151 8.39 -7.65 3.98
CA LEU A 151 7.84 -6.34 4.27
C LEU A 151 6.35 -6.36 3.89
N PRO A 152 5.48 -5.73 4.71
CA PRO A 152 4.18 -5.30 4.24
C PRO A 152 4.35 -4.58 2.91
N LEU A 153 3.40 -4.70 1.97
CA LEU A 153 3.42 -3.91 0.75
C LEU A 153 3.77 -2.45 1.04
N ASP A 154 4.73 -1.93 0.27
CA ASP A 154 5.15 -0.56 0.40
C ASP A 154 4.11 0.36 -0.24
N PHE A 155 3.22 0.89 0.60
CA PHE A 155 2.42 2.05 0.25
C PHE A 155 3.34 3.26 0.07
N ILE A 156 3.62 3.62 -1.18
CA ILE A 156 4.44 4.78 -1.52
C ILE A 156 3.74 6.08 -1.11
N ALA A 157 2.44 6.17 -1.39
CA ALA A 157 1.67 7.38 -1.12
C ALA A 157 0.19 7.06 -0.92
N PHE A 158 -0.44 7.85 -0.05
CA PHE A 158 -1.89 7.87 0.09
C PHE A 158 -2.37 9.31 0.32
N SER A 159 -3.38 9.74 -0.44
CA SER A 159 -3.90 11.09 -0.39
C SER A 159 -5.39 11.13 -0.69
N GLY A 160 -6.04 12.21 -0.23
CA GLY A 160 -7.47 12.43 -0.39
C GLY A 160 -7.74 13.90 -0.68
N THR A 161 -8.57 14.17 -1.68
CA THR A 161 -8.90 15.52 -2.12
C THR A 161 -10.40 15.68 -2.33
N VAL A 162 -10.94 16.85 -2.01
CA VAL A 162 -12.36 17.16 -2.26
C VAL A 162 -12.53 17.61 -3.71
N GLN A 163 -13.43 16.97 -4.45
CA GLN A 163 -13.77 17.33 -5.83
C GLN A 163 -15.28 17.17 -6.05
N ASN A 164 -15.95 18.26 -6.44
CA ASN A 164 -17.39 18.28 -6.74
C ASN A 164 -18.26 17.63 -5.64
N GLU A 165 -18.07 18.04 -4.38
CA GLU A 165 -18.78 17.49 -3.20
C GLU A 165 -18.50 16.00 -2.90
N ASN A 166 -17.48 15.41 -3.52
CA ASN A 166 -17.02 14.05 -3.24
C ASN A 166 -15.58 14.05 -2.74
N VAL A 167 -15.15 12.96 -2.10
CA VAL A 167 -13.74 12.75 -1.75
C VAL A 167 -13.11 11.79 -2.75
N ASN A 168 -12.12 12.26 -3.50
CA ASN A 168 -11.30 11.45 -4.38
C ASN A 168 -10.03 11.01 -3.62
N LEU A 169 -9.92 9.71 -3.39
CA LEU A 169 -8.81 9.05 -2.73
C LEU A 169 -7.89 8.46 -3.79
N LYS A 170 -6.58 8.64 -3.61
CA LYS A 170 -5.54 8.09 -4.48
C LYS A 170 -4.45 7.47 -3.64
N TRP A 171 -4.04 6.27 -4.00
CA TRP A 171 -2.89 5.62 -3.41
C TRP A 171 -2.01 5.00 -4.48
N THR A 172 -0.75 4.84 -4.12
CA THR A 172 0.30 4.30 -4.95
C THR A 172 1.02 3.22 -4.17
N THR A 173 1.25 2.09 -4.82
CA THR A 173 1.88 0.90 -4.27
C THR A 173 3.08 0.55 -5.15
N ALA A 174 4.03 -0.18 -4.58
CA ALA A 174 5.07 -0.86 -5.34
C ALA A 174 5.23 -2.29 -4.85
N ASN A 175 5.73 -3.15 -5.73
CA ASN A 175 6.05 -4.54 -5.41
C ASN A 175 4.85 -5.33 -4.89
N GLU A 176 3.71 -5.23 -5.59
CA GLU A 176 2.54 -6.05 -5.27
C GLU A 176 2.86 -7.52 -5.55
N VAL A 177 2.84 -8.33 -4.50
CA VAL A 177 3.02 -9.78 -4.57
C VAL A 177 1.91 -10.41 -3.75
N ASN A 178 1.13 -11.31 -4.38
CA ASN A 178 0.00 -12.00 -3.74
C ASN A 178 -1.10 -11.08 -3.19
N VAL A 179 -1.21 -9.85 -3.69
CA VAL A 179 -2.27 -8.94 -3.23
C VAL A 179 -3.58 -9.28 -3.91
N SER A 180 -4.63 -9.54 -3.13
CA SER A 180 -5.98 -9.78 -3.67
C SER A 180 -6.63 -8.45 -4.05
N HIS A 181 -6.79 -7.56 -3.08
CA HIS A 181 -7.49 -6.29 -3.28
C HIS A 181 -7.19 -5.28 -2.16
N PHE A 182 -7.57 -4.04 -2.43
CA PHE A 182 -7.52 -2.94 -1.48
C PHE A 182 -8.93 -2.58 -1.03
N ASP A 183 -9.18 -2.67 0.27
CA ASP A 183 -10.36 -2.13 0.91
C ASP A 183 -10.15 -0.66 1.26
N VAL A 184 -11.13 0.16 0.88
CA VAL A 184 -11.19 1.57 1.25
C VAL A 184 -12.01 1.70 2.52
N LEU A 185 -11.36 2.13 3.60
CA LEU A 185 -12.02 2.32 4.88
C LEU A 185 -12.30 3.79 5.15
N HIS A 186 -13.46 4.06 5.74
CA HIS A 186 -13.90 5.38 6.13
C HIS A 186 -14.40 5.41 7.57
N SER A 187 -14.11 6.51 8.26
CA SER A 187 -14.66 6.84 9.57
C SER A 187 -14.96 8.34 9.68
N THR A 188 -15.98 8.68 10.46
CA THR A 188 -16.25 10.05 10.91
C THR A 188 -15.80 10.29 12.35
N GLY A 189 -15.39 9.23 13.07
CA GLY A 189 -15.02 9.24 14.49
C GLY A 189 -13.51 9.32 14.75
N GLY A 190 -12.72 9.79 13.79
CA GLY A 190 -11.26 9.81 13.91
C GLY A 190 -10.63 8.46 13.60
N SER A 191 -9.75 7.98 14.48
CA SER A 191 -9.00 6.73 14.29
C SER A 191 -9.77 5.46 14.71
N LYS A 192 -11.06 5.58 15.03
CA LYS A 192 -11.93 4.47 15.48
C LYS A 192 -13.03 4.20 14.46
N ASP A 193 -13.68 3.05 14.55
CA ASP A 193 -14.93 2.71 13.84
C ASP A 193 -14.87 2.78 12.30
N PHE A 194 -13.72 2.43 11.73
CA PHE A 194 -13.56 2.31 10.28
C PHE A 194 -14.51 1.26 9.69
N LYS A 195 -15.18 1.62 8.60
CA LYS A 195 -16.03 0.73 7.80
C LYS A 195 -15.54 0.69 6.37
N VAL A 196 -15.62 -0.48 5.74
CA VAL A 196 -15.34 -0.62 4.31
C VAL A 196 -16.45 0.08 3.53
N ILE A 197 -16.06 1.03 2.68
CA ILE A 197 -16.97 1.77 1.79
C ILE A 197 -16.82 1.37 0.32
N GLY A 198 -15.81 0.56 0.01
CA GLY A 198 -15.59 -0.02 -1.31
C GLY A 198 -14.27 -0.77 -1.36
N SER A 199 -14.05 -1.50 -2.44
CA SER A 199 -12.84 -2.27 -2.68
C SER A 199 -12.37 -2.09 -4.11
N VAL A 200 -11.06 -2.14 -4.35
CA VAL A 200 -10.43 -2.04 -5.67
C VAL A 200 -9.50 -3.23 -5.82
N GLN A 201 -9.67 -4.01 -6.90
CA GLN A 201 -8.82 -5.16 -7.17
C GLN A 201 -7.38 -4.70 -7.40
N ALA A 202 -6.43 -5.44 -6.84
CA ALA A 202 -5.01 -5.19 -7.10
C ALA A 202 -4.68 -5.59 -8.55
N VAL A 203 -3.69 -4.92 -9.12
CA VAL A 203 -3.13 -5.31 -10.42
C VAL A 203 -2.19 -6.50 -10.23
N ASN A 204 -1.56 -6.60 -9.05
CA ASN A 204 -0.71 -7.70 -8.61
C ASN A 204 0.50 -7.90 -9.53
N ILE A 205 1.17 -6.79 -9.85
CA ILE A 205 2.38 -6.77 -10.66
C ILE A 205 3.57 -6.34 -9.81
N LYS A 206 4.55 -7.23 -9.70
CA LYS A 206 5.84 -7.02 -9.04
C LYS A 206 6.67 -5.96 -9.78
N GLU A 207 7.49 -5.19 -9.07
CA GLU A 207 8.45 -4.21 -9.62
C GLU A 207 7.85 -3.06 -10.45
N LEU A 208 6.53 -2.87 -10.39
CA LEU A 208 5.82 -1.77 -11.02
C LEU A 208 5.11 -0.91 -9.97
N VAL A 209 5.12 0.39 -10.21
CA VAL A 209 4.37 1.36 -9.41
C VAL A 209 2.92 1.36 -9.90
N ASN A 210 2.01 0.86 -9.09
CA ASN A 210 0.59 0.82 -9.41
C ASN A 210 -0.12 2.00 -8.76
N ASN A 211 -1.02 2.62 -9.53
CA ASN A 211 -1.76 3.80 -9.10
C ASN A 211 -3.25 3.49 -9.08
N TYR A 212 -3.86 3.73 -7.94
CA TYR A 212 -5.27 3.45 -7.71
C TYR A 212 -6.03 4.72 -7.36
N GLN A 213 -7.34 4.67 -7.60
CA GLN A 213 -8.23 5.73 -7.22
C GLN A 213 -9.58 5.18 -6.76
N PHE A 214 -10.17 5.84 -5.79
CA PHE A 214 -11.53 5.58 -5.34
C PHE A 214 -12.24 6.90 -5.07
N THR A 215 -13.51 7.00 -5.46
CA THR A 215 -14.33 8.20 -5.19
C THR A 215 -15.42 7.88 -4.19
N HIS A 216 -15.31 8.44 -2.98
CA HIS A 216 -16.36 8.39 -1.99
C HIS A 216 -17.43 9.44 -2.31
N GLN A 217 -18.55 8.97 -2.86
CA GLN A 217 -19.67 9.83 -3.24
C GLN A 217 -20.48 10.26 -2.02
N ASN A 218 -20.91 11.52 -1.99
CA ASN A 218 -21.73 12.10 -0.90
C ASN A 218 -21.08 11.92 0.49
N ALA A 219 -19.77 12.14 0.57
CA ALA A 219 -19.05 12.05 1.85
C ALA A 219 -19.68 13.00 2.87
N PRO A 220 -19.88 12.57 4.14
CA PRO A 220 -20.49 13.42 5.17
C PRO A 220 -19.76 14.75 5.36
N ASP A 221 -20.51 15.82 5.60
CA ASP A 221 -19.95 17.11 5.98
C ASP A 221 -19.04 17.00 7.23
N GLY A 222 -17.93 17.74 7.22
CA GLY A 222 -16.96 17.78 8.32
C GLY A 222 -15.78 16.83 8.13
N TYR A 223 -15.26 16.30 9.23
CA TYR A 223 -14.04 15.49 9.24
C TYR A 223 -14.33 14.06 8.76
N ASN A 224 -13.57 13.61 7.77
CA ASN A 224 -13.64 12.27 7.22
C ASN A 224 -12.25 11.64 7.22
N PHE A 225 -12.12 10.50 7.88
CA PHE A 225 -10.87 9.77 8.01
C PHE A 225 -10.88 8.59 7.06
N TYR A 226 -9.77 8.39 6.38
CA TYR A 226 -9.60 7.30 5.44
C TYR A 226 -8.31 6.57 5.70
N ARG A 227 -8.31 5.28 5.41
CA ARG A 227 -7.13 4.45 5.27
C ARG A 227 -7.43 3.37 4.24
N ILE A 228 -6.39 2.87 3.59
CA ILE A 228 -6.48 1.69 2.75
C ILE A 228 -6.06 0.49 3.57
N ARG A 229 -6.80 -0.60 3.43
CA ARG A 229 -6.39 -1.92 3.87
C ARG A 229 -6.05 -2.73 2.64
N GLU A 230 -4.85 -3.25 2.61
CA GLU A 230 -4.46 -4.32 1.71
C GLU A 230 -4.99 -5.65 2.25
N VAL A 231 -5.45 -6.52 1.35
CA VAL A 231 -5.81 -7.89 1.65
C VAL A 231 -5.08 -8.80 0.68
N ASP A 232 -4.24 -9.68 1.22
CA ASP A 232 -3.45 -10.63 0.45
C ASP A 232 -4.21 -11.95 0.26
N LEU A 233 -3.79 -12.73 -0.73
CA LEU A 233 -4.36 -14.04 -1.06
C LEU A 233 -4.12 -15.08 0.03
N ASP A 234 -3.06 -14.92 0.82
CA ASP A 234 -2.74 -15.76 1.98
C ASP A 234 -3.41 -15.27 3.29
N GLY A 235 -4.14 -14.17 3.22
CA GLY A 235 -4.88 -13.58 4.33
C GLY A 235 -4.08 -12.59 5.19
N TYR A 236 -2.87 -12.22 4.78
CA TYR A 236 -2.18 -11.06 5.38
C TYR A 236 -2.93 -9.75 5.08
N GLU A 237 -2.84 -8.79 6.01
CA GLU A 237 -3.45 -7.47 5.85
C GLU A 237 -2.44 -6.36 6.17
N GLY A 238 -2.20 -5.48 5.20
CA GLY A 238 -1.45 -4.23 5.36
C GLY A 238 -2.37 -3.02 5.51
N PHE A 239 -1.86 -1.91 6.09
CA PHE A 239 -2.63 -0.66 6.20
C PHE A 239 -1.77 0.56 5.86
N THR A 240 -2.38 1.54 5.19
CA THR A 240 -1.79 2.88 5.08
C THR A 240 -1.88 3.63 6.42
N GLU A 241 -1.17 4.75 6.49
CA GLU A 241 -1.51 5.81 7.43
C GLU A 241 -2.97 6.27 7.28
N ILE A 242 -3.51 6.87 8.34
CA ILE A 242 -4.83 7.48 8.32
C ILE A 242 -4.70 8.93 7.84
N ILE A 243 -5.41 9.26 6.76
CA ILE A 243 -5.54 10.64 6.29
C ILE A 243 -6.87 11.24 6.74
N ASN A 244 -6.89 12.55 6.93
CA ASN A 244 -8.10 13.31 7.20
C ASN A 244 -8.42 14.21 5.99
N VAL A 245 -9.66 14.14 5.52
CA VAL A 245 -10.21 15.05 4.52
C VAL A 245 -11.41 15.76 5.14
N VAL A 246 -11.33 17.09 5.17
CA VAL A 246 -12.42 17.93 5.67
C VAL A 246 -13.32 18.30 4.51
N MET A 247 -14.56 17.79 4.54
CA MET A 247 -15.63 18.27 3.68
C MET A 247 -16.11 19.60 4.25
N GLU A 248 -15.96 20.69 3.48
CA GLU A 248 -16.43 22.01 3.90
C GLU A 248 -17.94 21.97 4.13
N ALA A 249 -18.35 21.84 5.39
CA ALA A 249 -19.70 22.17 5.78
C ALA A 249 -19.84 23.67 5.53
N SER A 250 -20.71 24.05 4.60
CA SER A 250 -20.84 25.46 4.18
C SER A 250 -21.14 26.40 5.35
N ASN A 251 -21.55 25.86 6.52
CA ASN A 251 -21.48 26.51 7.83
C ASN A 251 -21.42 25.46 8.97
N ILE A 252 -20.26 25.20 9.60
CA ILE A 252 -20.25 24.54 10.92
C ILE A 252 -20.97 25.48 11.91
N SER A 253 -22.16 25.08 12.35
CA SER A 253 -22.93 25.83 13.33
C SER A 253 -22.60 25.33 14.73
N TRP A 254 -22.38 26.27 15.63
CA TRP A 254 -21.97 26.01 17.00
C TRP A 254 -23.02 26.55 17.95
N THR A 255 -23.38 25.75 18.94
CA THR A 255 -24.28 26.17 20.01
C THR A 255 -23.60 25.93 21.36
N ILE A 256 -23.63 26.93 22.23
CA ILE A 256 -23.06 26.83 23.59
C ILE A 256 -24.16 27.08 24.60
N TYR A 257 -24.29 26.18 25.58
CA TYR A 257 -25.31 26.25 26.62
C TYR A 257 -24.89 25.50 27.90
N PRO A 258 -25.51 25.82 29.05
CA PRO A 258 -26.26 27.03 29.30
C PRO A 258 -25.34 28.27 29.33
N ASN A 259 -25.83 29.42 28.89
CA ASN A 259 -25.14 30.69 29.05
C ASN A 259 -26.16 31.76 29.49
N PRO A 260 -26.16 32.21 30.76
CA PRO A 260 -25.12 31.98 31.77
C PRO A 260 -25.03 30.54 32.31
N THR A 261 -23.82 30.11 32.67
CA THR A 261 -23.50 28.78 33.23
C THR A 261 -23.22 28.84 34.75
N GLN A 262 -23.39 27.70 35.43
CA GLN A 262 -22.84 27.42 36.75
C GLN A 262 -21.63 26.49 36.61
N ASP A 263 -21.77 25.18 36.70
CA ASP A 263 -20.57 24.31 36.85
C ASP A 263 -20.10 23.68 35.54
N HIS A 264 -20.94 23.62 34.51
CA HIS A 264 -20.60 22.98 33.24
C HIS A 264 -20.97 23.84 32.03
N LEU A 265 -20.29 23.63 30.91
CA LEU A 265 -20.62 24.24 29.64
C LEU A 265 -20.66 23.18 28.55
N SER A 266 -21.83 22.96 27.96
CA SER A 266 -21.99 22.16 26.75
C SER A 266 -21.68 23.00 25.52
N ILE A 267 -20.89 22.44 24.63
CA ILE A 267 -20.56 22.99 23.33
C ILE A 267 -20.98 21.96 22.29
N ARG A 268 -21.86 22.34 21.37
CA ARG A 268 -22.41 21.47 20.33
C ARG A 268 -22.03 21.99 18.95
N SER A 269 -21.60 21.08 18.08
CA SER A 269 -21.31 21.29 16.66
C SER A 269 -22.38 20.62 15.78
N THR A 270 -22.51 21.04 14.52
CA THR A 270 -23.32 20.32 13.52
C THR A 270 -22.61 19.09 12.94
N VAL A 271 -21.28 19.04 13.05
CA VAL A 271 -20.42 17.97 12.52
C VAL A 271 -19.63 17.30 13.65
N ILE A 272 -19.13 16.08 13.38
CA ILE A 272 -18.22 15.38 14.29
C ILE A 272 -16.83 15.99 14.11
N ILE A 273 -16.16 16.27 15.23
CA ILE A 273 -14.81 16.86 15.25
C ILE A 273 -13.99 16.06 16.26
N PRO A 274 -13.16 15.10 15.82
CA PRO A 274 -12.48 14.21 16.76
C PRO A 274 -11.35 14.88 17.52
N ASP A 275 -10.77 15.95 16.98
CA ASP A 275 -9.78 16.74 17.69
C ASP A 275 -9.94 18.23 17.38
N SER A 276 -9.83 19.04 18.43
CA SER A 276 -9.85 20.50 18.34
C SER A 276 -9.22 21.10 19.59
N ARG A 277 -8.53 22.22 19.44
CA ARG A 277 -7.99 22.93 20.60
C ARG A 277 -9.04 23.88 21.17
N VAL A 278 -9.40 23.68 22.43
CA VAL A 278 -10.36 24.52 23.15
C VAL A 278 -9.65 25.30 24.23
N MET A 279 -9.77 26.62 24.17
CA MET A 279 -9.22 27.54 25.16
C MET A 279 -10.32 28.32 25.87
N ILE A 280 -10.12 28.59 27.16
CA ILE A 280 -10.95 29.53 27.93
C ILE A 280 -10.06 30.66 28.42
N LEU A 281 -10.42 31.89 28.08
CA LEU A 281 -9.71 33.10 28.46
C LEU A 281 -10.57 33.92 29.41
N ASP A 282 -9.95 34.55 30.40
CA ASP A 282 -10.62 35.57 31.21
C ASP A 282 -10.74 36.91 30.45
N VAL A 283 -11.39 37.91 31.06
CA VAL A 283 -11.59 39.24 30.45
C VAL A 283 -10.30 40.00 30.15
N THR A 284 -9.16 39.57 30.72
CA THR A 284 -7.85 40.17 30.46
C THR A 284 -7.10 39.48 29.32
N GLY A 285 -7.67 38.42 28.75
CA GLY A 285 -7.04 37.60 27.71
C GLY A 285 -6.07 36.55 28.26
N ARG A 286 -6.04 36.32 29.57
CA ARG A 286 -5.23 35.26 30.16
C ARG A 286 -5.94 33.91 29.97
N THR A 287 -5.22 32.94 29.41
CA THR A 287 -5.70 31.57 29.24
C THR A 287 -5.79 30.86 30.59
N ILE A 288 -6.98 30.35 30.91
CA ILE A 288 -7.30 29.61 32.15
C ILE A 288 -7.49 28.12 31.87
N TYR A 289 -7.85 27.76 30.64
CA TYR A 289 -8.00 26.40 30.15
C TYR A 289 -7.47 26.34 28.73
N ASP A 290 -6.75 25.27 28.40
CA ASP A 290 -6.16 25.01 27.08
C ASP A 290 -5.97 23.50 26.93
N GLN A 291 -6.90 22.85 26.23
CA GLN A 291 -6.86 21.40 26.03
C GLN A 291 -7.39 21.03 24.65
N HIS A 292 -6.93 19.88 24.17
CA HIS A 292 -7.54 19.20 23.04
C HIS A 292 -8.85 18.52 23.48
N VAL A 293 -9.92 18.75 22.73
CA VAL A 293 -11.28 18.29 23.02
C VAL A 293 -11.89 17.68 21.76
N SER A 294 -12.43 16.48 21.92
CA SER A 294 -13.17 15.76 20.89
C SER A 294 -14.68 16.02 21.02
N PHE A 295 -15.33 16.28 19.88
CA PHE A 295 -16.78 16.32 19.70
C PHE A 295 -17.28 15.06 18.96
N GLU A 296 -16.90 13.87 19.44
CA GLU A 296 -17.25 12.57 18.82
C GLU A 296 -18.78 12.39 18.66
N SER A 297 -19.57 12.86 19.64
CA SER A 297 -21.04 12.85 19.62
C SER A 297 -21.64 14.18 19.12
N LYS A 298 -20.83 15.01 18.45
CA LYS A 298 -21.12 16.41 18.11
C LYS A 298 -21.32 17.33 19.33
N GLU A 299 -20.99 16.86 20.53
CA GLU A 299 -21.09 17.63 21.77
C GLU A 299 -19.89 17.35 22.67
N ALA A 300 -19.41 18.38 23.37
CA ALA A 300 -18.42 18.27 24.42
C ALA A 300 -18.86 19.08 25.65
N VAL A 301 -18.54 18.58 26.84
CA VAL A 301 -18.89 19.23 28.11
C VAL A 301 -17.62 19.65 28.82
N LEU A 302 -17.49 20.94 29.12
CA LEU A 302 -16.38 21.50 29.88
C LEU A 302 -16.78 21.69 31.34
N ASP A 303 -15.92 21.27 32.27
CA ASP A 303 -16.06 21.54 33.70
C ASP A 303 -15.51 22.93 34.03
N LEU A 304 -16.38 23.80 34.54
CA LEU A 304 -16.09 25.17 34.96
C LEU A 304 -16.25 25.35 36.48
N SER A 305 -16.43 24.28 37.24
CA SER A 305 -16.65 24.32 38.70
C SER A 305 -15.54 25.04 39.47
N LYS A 306 -14.31 25.01 38.94
CA LYS A 306 -13.13 25.66 39.53
C LYS A 306 -12.97 27.14 39.16
N LEU A 307 -13.82 27.66 38.26
CA LEU A 307 -13.76 29.04 37.80
C LEU A 307 -14.65 29.94 38.66
N GLY A 308 -14.13 31.11 39.03
CA GLY A 308 -14.92 32.13 39.73
C GLY A 308 -16.00 32.76 38.83
N ALA A 309 -17.02 33.36 39.44
CA ALA A 309 -18.04 34.12 38.74
C ALA A 309 -17.40 35.23 37.88
N GLY A 310 -17.85 35.37 36.63
CA GLY A 310 -17.23 36.29 35.68
C GLY A 310 -17.62 36.06 34.23
N VAL A 311 -17.00 36.83 33.34
CA VAL A 311 -17.14 36.67 31.89
C VAL A 311 -15.87 36.00 31.37
N TYR A 312 -16.06 34.99 30.53
CA TYR A 312 -14.99 34.24 29.88
C TYR A 312 -15.21 34.22 28.37
N HIS A 313 -14.12 34.08 27.62
CA HIS A 313 -14.12 33.84 26.19
C HIS A 313 -13.69 32.40 25.93
N VAL A 314 -14.59 31.61 25.36
CA VAL A 314 -14.28 30.25 24.90
C VAL A 314 -13.90 30.33 23.44
N ILE A 315 -12.73 29.82 23.11
CA ILE A 315 -12.18 29.76 21.76
C ILE A 315 -12.07 28.30 21.36
N ILE A 316 -12.57 27.97 20.17
CA ILE A 316 -12.42 26.66 19.53
C ILE A 316 -11.59 26.88 18.28
N GLU A 317 -10.45 26.22 18.22
CA GLU A 317 -9.49 26.30 17.14
C GLU A 317 -9.45 24.94 16.42
N LEU A 318 -9.81 24.99 15.14
CA LEU A 318 -9.68 23.92 14.17
C LEU A 318 -8.44 24.21 13.30
N PRO A 319 -7.90 23.23 12.55
CA PRO A 319 -6.72 23.44 11.71
C PRO A 319 -6.85 24.60 10.70
N ASP A 320 -8.07 24.86 10.22
CA ASP A 320 -8.38 25.83 9.16
C ASP A 320 -9.20 27.04 9.66
N SER A 321 -9.74 27.00 10.88
CA SER A 321 -10.75 27.95 11.32
C SER A 321 -10.80 28.12 12.84
N LYS A 322 -11.34 29.26 13.26
CA LYS A 322 -11.42 29.66 14.67
C LYS A 322 -12.80 30.22 14.99
N LYS A 323 -13.38 29.79 16.09
CA LYS A 323 -14.65 30.31 16.62
C LYS A 323 -14.48 30.75 18.07
N SER A 324 -15.19 31.82 18.43
CA SER A 324 -15.13 32.39 19.77
C SER A 324 -16.53 32.68 20.31
N PHE A 325 -16.75 32.38 21.58
CA PHE A 325 -18.01 32.60 22.28
C PHE A 325 -17.76 33.32 23.59
N ARG A 326 -18.65 34.25 23.91
CA ARG A 326 -18.65 34.90 25.23
C ARG A 326 -19.56 34.11 26.17
N VAL A 327 -19.03 33.68 27.30
CA VAL A 327 -19.73 32.87 28.31
C VAL A 327 -19.75 33.61 29.64
N MET A 328 -20.90 33.64 30.30
CA MET A 328 -21.06 34.22 31.64
C MET A 328 -21.17 33.10 32.68
N LYS A 329 -20.24 33.05 33.62
CA LYS A 329 -20.25 32.16 34.79
C LYS A 329 -20.90 32.89 35.97
N LYS A 330 -21.92 32.28 36.57
CA LYS A 330 -22.55 32.74 37.82
C LYS A 330 -21.79 32.23 39.04
#